data_AF-A0A7N0T9J6-F1
#
_entry.id   AF-A0A7N0T9J6-F1
#
_cell.length_a   1.000
_cell.length_b   1.000
_cell.length_c   1.000
_cell.angle_alpha   90.00
_cell.angle_beta   90.00
_cell.angle_gamma   90.00
#
_symmetry.space_group_name_H-M   'P 1'
#
loop_
_entity.id
_entity.type
_entity.pdbx_description
1 polymer ?
#
loop_
_entity_poly.entity_id
_entity_poly.type
_entity_poly.pdbx_seq_one_letter_code
_entity_poly.pdbx_strand_id
1 'polypeptide(L)'
;MISHRLDIYQSIQIDSRQVVGVEGNNPSGHCFVASKIIDCIPCLKSSSVNFPPAKKQDLDPEFASTDQENISELSMIIAAGPFTTIDNLYFEPLSDLLAYARRKLPQLIVLMGPFIDSEHPEIRKCSIHKTFDEIFQLEILKKLQDYVEYMGSSARVLLVPSTRDAHHDFVFPQPPFDVQLHDVKHQILSLTNPGTFNANEVNVGCCTVDILKHISAEMVSRKPADGLPWDGRSKLANHIIAQRSFYPLYPPADVVPLDLSLAPEALNISSVPDILILPSDLAPFVKVLCLGESNDVEEQVKCLCVNPGRLSKGDKGGYFVELNYQGSPQTSSASIVNI
;
A
#
# COMPACT_ATOMS: atom_id res chain seq x y z
N MET A 1 21.27 -27.12 -16.09
CA MET A 1 20.00 -26.38 -16.18
C MET A 1 18.90 -27.41 -15.97
N ILE A 2 18.22 -27.40 -14.82
CA ILE A 2 17.09 -28.31 -14.56
C ILE A 2 15.86 -27.63 -15.14
N SER A 3 15.14 -28.31 -16.03
CA SER A 3 13.87 -27.79 -16.55
C SER A 3 12.75 -28.20 -15.60
N HIS A 4 11.84 -27.30 -15.28
CA HIS A 4 10.65 -27.62 -14.52
C HIS A 4 9.50 -27.90 -15.48
N ARG A 5 8.84 -29.05 -15.34
CA ARG A 5 7.65 -29.39 -16.13
C ARG A 5 6.44 -29.45 -15.21
N LEU A 6 5.52 -28.50 -15.40
CA LEU A 6 4.29 -28.36 -14.62
C LEU A 6 3.15 -29.15 -15.29
N ASP A 7 3.12 -30.46 -15.01
CA ASP A 7 2.03 -31.37 -15.42
C ASP A 7 1.01 -31.54 -14.27
N ILE A 8 0.57 -30.43 -13.68
CA ILE A 8 -0.37 -30.41 -12.56
C ILE A 8 -1.80 -30.17 -13.08
N TYR A 9 -2.75 -30.97 -12.61
CA TYR A 9 -4.18 -30.94 -12.98
C TYR A 9 -5.02 -29.89 -12.22
N GLN A 10 -4.40 -29.10 -11.36
CA GLN A 10 -5.02 -28.02 -10.57
C GLN A 10 -4.64 -26.64 -11.14
N SER A 11 -5.47 -25.62 -10.86
CA SER A 11 -5.20 -24.24 -11.29
C SER A 11 -3.92 -23.72 -10.64
N ILE A 12 -2.95 -23.29 -11.45
CA ILE A 12 -1.65 -22.75 -11.00
C ILE A 12 -1.51 -21.32 -11.46
N GLN A 13 -0.89 -20.54 -10.60
CA GLN A 13 -0.56 -19.15 -10.83
C GLN A 13 0.82 -18.89 -10.23
N ILE A 14 1.81 -18.67 -11.09
CA ILE A 14 3.21 -18.42 -10.72
C ILE A 14 3.70 -17.22 -11.53
N ASP A 15 4.48 -16.35 -10.90
CA ASP A 15 5.24 -15.29 -11.55
C ASP A 15 6.76 -15.55 -11.45
N SER A 16 7.54 -14.70 -12.11
CA SER A 16 8.99 -14.85 -12.16
C SER A 16 9.61 -14.74 -10.77
N ARG A 17 10.31 -15.82 -10.37
CA ARG A 17 11.03 -15.99 -9.08
C ARG A 17 10.17 -15.99 -7.81
N GLN A 18 8.88 -16.30 -7.90
CA GLN A 18 8.07 -16.60 -6.72
C GLN A 18 8.76 -17.64 -5.82
N VAL A 19 8.84 -17.36 -4.53
CA VAL A 19 9.24 -18.36 -3.53
C VAL A 19 8.06 -19.29 -3.29
N VAL A 20 8.19 -20.54 -3.72
CA VAL A 20 7.18 -21.60 -3.55
C VAL A 20 7.81 -22.87 -3.00
N GLY A 21 7.05 -23.60 -2.19
CA GLY A 21 7.33 -25.01 -1.92
C GLY A 21 6.78 -25.85 -3.06
N VAL A 22 7.56 -26.79 -3.59
CA VAL A 22 7.08 -27.70 -4.63
C VAL A 22 7.36 -29.14 -4.22
N GLU A 23 6.31 -29.95 -4.18
CA GLU A 23 6.38 -31.39 -3.98
C GLU A 23 6.25 -32.09 -5.34
N GLY A 24 7.00 -33.16 -5.54
CA GLY A 24 7.06 -33.85 -6.83
C GLY A 24 8.22 -34.82 -6.92
N ASN A 25 8.45 -35.32 -8.14
CA ASN A 25 9.45 -36.34 -8.42
C ASN A 25 10.44 -35.85 -9.48
N ASN A 26 11.73 -36.19 -9.33
CA ASN A 26 12.75 -35.98 -10.36
C ASN A 26 13.27 -37.33 -10.87
N PRO A 27 12.56 -37.98 -11.80
CA PRO A 27 12.89 -39.35 -12.23
C PRO A 27 14.18 -39.43 -13.06
N SER A 28 14.55 -38.37 -13.78
CA SER A 28 15.68 -38.37 -14.73
C SER A 28 16.90 -37.58 -14.25
N GLY A 29 16.81 -36.89 -13.11
CA GLY A 29 17.81 -35.93 -12.64
C GLY A 29 17.79 -34.58 -13.36
N HIS A 30 17.19 -34.49 -14.55
CA HIS A 30 17.19 -33.29 -15.40
C HIS A 30 15.85 -32.55 -15.44
N CYS A 31 14.78 -33.16 -14.92
CA CYS A 31 13.44 -32.60 -14.95
C CYS A 31 12.70 -32.93 -13.66
N PHE A 32 12.29 -31.90 -12.93
CA PHE A 32 11.41 -32.05 -11.77
C PHE A 32 9.95 -31.95 -12.24
N VAL A 33 9.20 -33.03 -12.02
CA VAL A 33 7.76 -33.13 -12.29
C VAL A 33 7.02 -32.80 -11.00
N ALA A 34 6.44 -31.61 -10.96
CA ALA A 34 5.72 -31.11 -9.80
C ALA A 34 4.34 -31.80 -9.69
N SER A 35 3.99 -32.27 -8.49
CA SER A 35 2.69 -32.85 -8.17
C SER A 35 1.82 -31.92 -7.32
N LYS A 36 2.44 -31.13 -6.45
CA LYS A 36 1.76 -30.17 -5.57
C LYS A 36 2.61 -28.92 -5.39
N ILE A 37 1.95 -27.76 -5.34
CA ILE A 37 2.57 -26.47 -5.01
C ILE A 37 2.05 -26.03 -3.64
N ILE A 38 2.96 -25.52 -2.82
CA ILE A 38 2.69 -24.88 -1.53
C ILE A 38 3.08 -23.42 -1.74
N ASP A 39 2.08 -22.57 -1.95
CA ASP A 39 2.21 -21.15 -2.29
C ASP A 39 2.04 -20.22 -1.07
N CYS A 40 1.75 -20.79 0.09
CA CYS A 40 1.51 -20.08 1.34
C CYS A 40 2.60 -20.44 2.38
N ILE A 41 3.44 -19.46 2.74
CA ILE A 41 4.36 -19.62 3.88
C ILE A 41 3.58 -19.25 5.16
N PRO A 42 3.48 -20.15 6.16
CA PRO A 42 2.69 -19.92 7.36
C PRO A 42 3.01 -18.55 7.99
N CYS A 43 1.98 -17.72 8.17
CA CYS A 43 2.14 -16.42 8.81
C CYS A 43 2.56 -16.64 10.27
N LEU A 44 3.76 -16.19 10.64
CA LEU A 44 4.11 -16.12 12.05
C LEU A 44 3.22 -15.03 12.66
N LYS A 45 2.43 -15.39 13.68
CA LYS A 45 1.62 -14.45 14.45
C LYS A 45 2.52 -13.27 14.84
N SER A 46 2.01 -12.03 14.78
CA SER A 46 2.69 -10.96 15.50
C SER A 46 2.80 -11.44 16.95
N SER A 47 4.02 -11.67 17.40
CA SER A 47 4.25 -11.78 18.83
C SER A 47 3.92 -10.40 19.36
N SER A 48 2.71 -10.23 19.91
CA SER A 48 2.58 -9.40 21.09
C SER A 48 3.76 -9.79 21.97
N VAL A 49 4.64 -8.82 22.21
CA VAL A 49 5.83 -9.03 23.01
C VAL A 49 5.30 -9.43 24.38
N ASN A 50 5.33 -10.73 24.68
CA ASN A 50 5.13 -11.26 26.02
C ASN A 50 6.32 -10.80 26.86
N PHE A 51 6.32 -9.52 27.23
CA PHE A 51 7.04 -9.11 28.42
C PHE A 51 6.41 -9.89 29.58
N PRO A 52 7.19 -10.61 30.39
CA PRO A 52 6.65 -11.23 31.59
C PRO A 52 6.02 -10.13 32.44
N PRO A 53 4.83 -10.34 33.02
CA PRO A 53 4.22 -9.30 33.84
C PRO A 53 5.18 -8.99 34.99
N ALA A 54 5.64 -7.74 35.03
CA ALA A 54 6.34 -7.24 36.20
C ALA A 54 5.45 -7.53 37.42
N LYS A 55 6.03 -8.21 38.42
CA LYS A 55 5.37 -8.60 39.65
C LYS A 55 4.44 -7.49 40.15
N LYS A 56 3.15 -7.81 40.30
CA LYS A 56 2.22 -7.04 41.11
C LYS A 56 2.85 -6.84 42.49
N GLN A 57 3.17 -5.59 42.82
CA GLN A 57 3.24 -5.17 44.21
C GLN A 57 1.85 -4.68 44.58
N ASP A 58 1.27 -5.32 45.60
CA ASP A 58 -0.03 -5.03 46.20
C ASP A 58 -0.14 -3.57 46.63
N LEU A 59 -1.10 -2.82 46.06
CA LEU A 59 -1.77 -1.68 46.70
C LEU A 59 -3.20 -1.52 46.13
N ASP A 60 -4.17 -1.80 47.01
CA ASP A 60 -5.59 -1.42 47.13
C ASP A 60 -6.60 -1.46 45.93
N PRO A 61 -7.78 -2.10 46.09
CA PRO A 61 -8.79 -2.25 45.05
C PRO A 61 -9.92 -1.21 45.15
N GLU A 62 -9.73 -0.01 44.63
CA GLU A 62 -10.84 0.92 44.36
C GLU A 62 -10.58 1.69 43.07
N PHE A 63 -10.92 1.07 41.93
CA PHE A 63 -11.42 1.69 40.69
C PHE A 63 -11.51 0.55 39.67
N ALA A 64 -12.59 -0.23 39.73
CA ALA A 64 -12.99 -1.05 38.61
C ALA A 64 -13.53 -0.12 37.52
N SER A 65 -12.63 0.44 36.71
CA SER A 65 -12.99 1.00 35.42
C SER A 65 -13.17 -0.17 34.46
N THR A 66 -14.42 -0.37 34.04
CA THR A 66 -14.89 -1.20 32.94
C THR A 66 -13.82 -1.32 31.84
N ASP A 67 -13.31 -2.53 31.59
CA ASP A 67 -12.60 -2.87 30.36
C ASP A 67 -13.61 -2.79 29.20
N GLN A 68 -13.89 -1.57 28.74
CA GLN A 68 -14.35 -1.38 27.37
C GLN A 68 -13.14 -1.67 26.51
N GLU A 69 -13.15 -2.79 25.79
CA GLU A 69 -12.24 -3.00 24.66
C GLU A 69 -12.34 -1.75 23.78
N ASN A 70 -11.33 -0.88 23.82
CA ASN A 70 -11.28 0.30 22.95
C ASN A 70 -11.15 -0.23 21.52
N ILE A 71 -12.27 -0.24 20.79
CA ILE A 71 -12.29 -0.61 19.39
C ILE A 71 -11.44 0.43 18.64
N SER A 72 -10.42 -0.02 17.92
CA SER A 72 -9.57 0.87 17.12
C SER A 72 -10.40 1.51 16.00
N GLU A 73 -10.56 2.82 16.05
CA GLU A 73 -11.29 3.59 15.04
C GLU A 73 -10.33 4.54 14.30
N LEU A 74 -10.39 4.49 12.97
CA LEU A 74 -9.55 5.34 12.11
C LEU A 74 -10.31 5.76 10.84
N SER A 75 -10.58 7.05 10.71
CA SER A 75 -11.15 7.66 9.50
C SER A 75 -10.06 8.27 8.62
N MET A 76 -9.99 7.85 7.36
CA MET A 76 -8.96 8.23 6.41
C MET A 76 -9.50 8.65 5.05
N ILE A 77 -8.78 9.57 4.41
CA ILE A 77 -8.85 9.79 2.96
C ILE A 77 -7.52 9.35 2.35
N ILE A 78 -7.58 8.46 1.37
CA ILE A 78 -6.41 7.88 0.71
C ILE A 78 -6.45 8.25 -0.76
N ALA A 79 -5.43 8.95 -1.24
CA ALA A 79 -5.29 9.35 -2.63
C ALA A 79 -3.87 9.09 -3.14
N ALA A 80 -3.76 8.79 -4.42
CA ALA A 80 -2.47 8.63 -5.08
C ALA A 80 -2.40 9.47 -6.36
N GLY A 81 -1.24 10.04 -6.61
CA GLY A 81 -0.98 10.90 -7.75
C GLY A 81 -1.11 10.17 -9.08
N PRO A 82 -1.16 10.92 -10.20
CA PRO A 82 -0.83 12.35 -10.27
C PRO A 82 -1.89 13.27 -9.64
N PHE A 83 -1.47 14.44 -9.17
CA PHE A 83 -2.32 15.42 -8.46
C PHE A 83 -2.76 16.61 -9.34
N THR A 84 -2.40 16.58 -10.61
CA THR A 84 -2.78 17.55 -11.64
C THR A 84 -3.12 16.79 -12.92
N THR A 85 -3.97 17.37 -13.76
CA THR A 85 -4.27 16.86 -15.11
C THR A 85 -3.14 17.20 -16.08
N ILE A 86 -3.09 16.53 -17.24
CA ILE A 86 -1.96 16.65 -18.19
C ILE A 86 -1.91 17.98 -18.97
N ASP A 87 -2.98 18.77 -18.93
CA ASP A 87 -3.16 20.01 -19.69
C ASP A 87 -2.56 21.22 -18.97
N ASN A 88 -2.37 21.16 -17.65
CA ASN A 88 -1.88 22.28 -16.84
C ASN A 88 -1.18 21.81 -15.55
N LEU A 89 -0.61 22.77 -14.80
CA LEU A 89 0.04 22.54 -13.50
C LEU A 89 -0.64 23.35 -12.38
N TYR A 90 -1.97 23.45 -12.41
CA TYR A 90 -2.75 24.17 -11.40
C TYR A 90 -3.16 23.29 -10.21
N PHE A 91 -2.98 21.97 -10.32
CA PHE A 91 -3.29 21.01 -9.25
C PHE A 91 -4.74 21.12 -8.75
N GLU A 92 -5.67 21.28 -9.70
CA GLU A 92 -7.11 21.34 -9.43
C GLU A 92 -7.60 20.06 -8.71
N PRO A 93 -7.21 18.83 -9.13
CA PRO A 93 -7.60 17.62 -8.40
C PRO A 93 -7.15 17.61 -6.93
N LEU A 94 -5.94 18.10 -6.61
CA LEU A 94 -5.53 18.22 -5.21
C LEU A 94 -6.44 19.21 -4.44
N SER A 95 -6.76 20.34 -5.06
CA SER A 95 -7.61 21.37 -4.45
C SER A 95 -9.02 20.84 -4.17
N ASP A 96 -9.60 20.09 -5.11
CA ASP A 96 -10.91 19.45 -4.96
C ASP A 96 -10.91 18.38 -3.86
N LEU A 97 -9.83 17.59 -3.76
CA LEU A 97 -9.66 16.58 -2.71
C LEU A 97 -9.62 17.24 -1.32
N LEU A 98 -8.85 18.32 -1.17
CA LEU A 98 -8.76 19.06 0.09
C LEU A 98 -10.10 19.73 0.44
N ALA A 99 -10.83 20.26 -0.54
CA ALA A 99 -12.17 20.80 -0.34
C ALA A 99 -13.18 19.71 0.09
N TYR A 100 -13.07 18.51 -0.45
CA TYR A 100 -13.83 17.35 0.01
C TYR A 100 -13.44 16.97 1.45
N ALA A 101 -12.15 16.88 1.76
CA ALA A 101 -11.66 16.54 3.09
C ALA A 101 -12.10 17.54 4.17
N ARG A 102 -12.19 18.84 3.83
CA ARG A 102 -12.76 19.87 4.73
C ARG A 102 -14.21 19.61 5.13
N ARG A 103 -14.99 18.93 4.27
CA ARG A 103 -16.39 18.58 4.56
C ARG A 103 -16.51 17.28 5.34
N LYS A 104 -15.63 16.30 5.09
CA LYS A 104 -15.67 14.99 5.74
C LYS A 104 -14.91 14.91 7.06
N LEU A 105 -13.99 15.84 7.31
CA LEU A 105 -13.22 15.92 8.55
C LEU A 105 -12.52 14.58 8.91
N PRO A 106 -11.74 13.96 7.99
CA PRO A 106 -11.03 12.72 8.30
C PRO A 106 -9.97 12.94 9.39
N GLN A 107 -9.63 11.89 10.12
CA GLN A 107 -8.54 11.95 11.10
C GLN A 107 -7.16 11.96 10.43
N LEU A 108 -7.03 11.33 9.25
CA LEU A 108 -5.78 11.22 8.51
C LEU A 108 -6.02 11.31 6.99
N ILE A 109 -5.19 12.08 6.30
CA ILE A 109 -5.10 12.05 4.84
C ILE A 109 -3.78 11.38 4.45
N VAL A 110 -3.84 10.32 3.64
CA VAL A 110 -2.65 9.67 3.07
C VAL A 110 -2.56 10.04 1.60
N LEU A 111 -1.50 10.76 1.24
CA LEU A 111 -1.21 11.19 -0.13
C LEU A 111 0.03 10.46 -0.62
N MET A 112 -0.13 9.69 -1.69
CA MET A 112 0.93 8.90 -2.30
C MET A 112 1.33 9.52 -3.64
N GLY A 113 2.61 9.61 -3.93
CA GLY A 113 3.11 10.21 -5.18
C GLY A 113 2.64 9.49 -6.46
N PRO A 114 2.97 10.06 -7.63
CA PRO A 114 3.80 11.24 -7.80
C PRO A 114 3.05 12.55 -7.54
N PHE A 115 3.67 13.45 -6.78
CA PHE A 115 3.25 14.83 -6.57
C PHE A 115 3.64 15.69 -7.77
N ILE A 116 4.93 15.71 -8.11
CA ILE A 116 5.44 16.36 -9.33
C ILE A 116 5.83 15.26 -10.30
N ASP A 117 4.90 14.87 -11.16
CA ASP A 117 5.08 13.73 -12.04
C ASP A 117 6.12 14.00 -13.13
N SER A 118 7.23 13.24 -13.09
CA SER A 118 8.31 13.30 -14.07
C SER A 118 7.84 13.01 -15.49
N GLU A 119 6.72 12.28 -15.65
CA GLU A 119 6.12 11.98 -16.95
C GLU A 119 5.12 13.04 -17.44
N HIS A 120 4.82 14.07 -16.64
CA HIS A 120 3.91 15.13 -17.04
C HIS A 120 4.45 15.91 -18.26
N PRO A 121 3.63 16.23 -19.28
CA PRO A 121 4.10 16.86 -20.52
C PRO A 121 4.91 18.15 -20.30
N GLU A 122 4.47 19.04 -19.42
CA GLU A 122 5.17 20.30 -19.14
C GLU A 122 6.45 20.11 -18.30
N ILE A 123 6.51 19.04 -17.50
CA ILE A 123 7.72 18.68 -16.75
C ILE A 123 8.76 18.10 -17.72
N ARG A 124 8.36 17.18 -18.60
CA ARG A 124 9.23 16.56 -19.61
C ARG A 124 9.78 17.54 -20.64
N LYS A 125 9.00 18.54 -21.04
CA LYS A 125 9.43 19.57 -22.01
C LYS A 125 10.36 20.61 -21.39
N CYS A 126 10.50 20.65 -20.07
CA CYS A 126 11.21 21.71 -19.34
C CYS A 126 10.75 23.12 -19.76
N SER A 127 9.44 23.29 -19.99
CA SER A 127 8.84 24.57 -20.43
C SER A 127 8.65 25.59 -19.29
N ILE A 128 8.97 25.20 -18.07
CA ILE A 128 8.64 25.94 -16.84
C ILE A 128 9.88 26.65 -16.31
N HIS A 129 9.74 27.92 -15.92
CA HIS A 129 10.80 28.72 -15.32
C HIS A 129 10.89 28.58 -13.78
N LYS A 130 10.55 27.40 -13.26
CA LYS A 130 10.62 27.05 -11.83
C LYS A 130 11.33 25.72 -11.66
N THR A 131 12.01 25.54 -10.53
CA THR A 131 12.56 24.24 -10.15
C THR A 131 11.44 23.29 -9.72
N PHE A 132 11.67 21.97 -9.78
CA PHE A 132 10.68 21.00 -9.33
C PHE A 132 10.39 21.13 -7.83
N ASP A 133 11.41 21.48 -7.03
CA ASP A 133 11.26 21.81 -5.61
C ASP A 133 10.36 23.02 -5.39
N GLU A 134 10.53 24.11 -6.14
CA GLU A 134 9.65 25.28 -6.05
C GLU A 134 8.20 24.94 -6.37
N ILE A 135 7.95 24.07 -7.37
CA ILE A 135 6.59 23.63 -7.70
C ILE A 135 6.02 22.79 -6.55
N PHE A 136 6.81 21.84 -6.00
CA PHE A 136 6.37 21.03 -4.86
C PHE A 136 6.04 21.90 -3.62
N GLN A 137 6.90 22.86 -3.29
CA GLN A 137 6.69 23.78 -2.17
C GLN A 137 5.42 24.62 -2.35
N LEU A 138 5.23 25.22 -3.53
CA LEU A 138 4.13 26.16 -3.79
C LEU A 138 2.80 25.47 -4.06
N GLU A 139 2.79 24.39 -4.84
CA GLU A 139 1.54 23.76 -5.28
C GLU A 139 1.10 22.59 -4.40
N ILE A 140 2.02 21.96 -3.68
CA ILE A 140 1.68 20.84 -2.79
C ILE A 140 1.75 21.32 -1.35
N LEU A 141 2.94 21.64 -0.85
CA LEU A 141 3.12 21.90 0.58
C LEU A 141 2.36 23.13 1.07
N LYS A 142 2.27 24.21 0.28
CA LYS A 142 1.49 25.39 0.67
C LYS A 142 -0.01 25.09 0.76
N LYS A 143 -0.58 24.36 -0.20
CA LYS A 143 -2.00 23.95 -0.16
C LYS A 143 -2.29 23.04 1.04
N LEU A 144 -1.37 22.16 1.39
CA LEU A 144 -1.49 21.29 2.57
C LEU A 144 -1.37 22.07 3.89
N GLN A 145 -0.45 23.05 3.97
CA GLN A 145 -0.34 23.97 5.10
C GLN A 145 -1.65 24.74 5.31
N ASP A 146 -2.18 25.35 4.25
CA ASP A 146 -3.45 26.08 4.30
C ASP A 146 -4.62 25.17 4.71
N TYR A 147 -4.57 23.89 4.34
CA TYR A 147 -5.54 22.90 4.80
C TYR A 147 -5.42 22.61 6.30
N VAL A 148 -4.22 22.29 6.81
CA VAL A 148 -4.05 21.94 8.23
C VAL A 148 -4.25 23.14 9.16
N GLU A 149 -3.87 24.34 8.73
CA GLU A 149 -4.15 25.59 9.47
C GLU A 149 -5.65 25.85 9.59
N TYR A 150 -6.39 25.68 8.49
CA TYR A 150 -7.85 25.84 8.47
C TYR A 150 -8.56 24.82 9.36
N MET A 151 -8.11 23.57 9.33
CA MET A 151 -8.72 22.46 10.06
C MET A 151 -8.34 22.42 11.55
N GLY A 152 -7.24 23.08 11.92
CA GLY A 152 -6.75 23.13 13.29
C GLY A 152 -5.89 21.92 13.67
N SER A 153 -5.61 21.81 14.97
CA SER A 153 -4.57 20.93 15.53
C SER A 153 -4.83 19.43 15.40
N SER A 154 -6.05 19.00 15.05
CA SER A 154 -6.41 17.59 14.86
C SER A 154 -6.08 17.07 13.45
N ALA A 155 -5.90 17.93 12.46
CA ALA A 155 -5.60 17.51 11.10
C ALA A 155 -4.22 16.84 11.00
N ARG A 156 -4.17 15.72 10.28
CA ARG A 156 -2.95 14.97 9.97
C ARG A 156 -2.90 14.61 8.49
N VAL A 157 -1.75 14.82 7.86
CA VAL A 157 -1.46 14.47 6.48
C VAL A 157 -0.16 13.67 6.44
N LEU A 158 -0.18 12.54 5.75
CA LEU A 158 0.97 11.68 5.53
C LEU A 158 1.31 11.65 4.04
N LEU A 159 2.55 11.98 3.70
CA LEU A 159 3.08 11.97 2.34
C LEU A 159 3.96 10.75 2.11
N VAL A 160 3.75 10.04 1.00
CA VAL A 160 4.57 8.90 0.59
C VAL A 160 5.15 9.18 -0.81
N PRO A 161 6.48 9.15 -0.99
CA PRO A 161 7.12 9.49 -2.27
C PRO A 161 6.89 8.41 -3.34
N SER A 162 7.06 8.80 -4.59
CA SER A 162 7.10 7.91 -5.75
C SER A 162 8.37 8.12 -6.54
N THR A 163 8.90 7.09 -7.20
CA THR A 163 10.08 7.20 -8.07
C THR A 163 9.84 8.11 -9.29
N ARG A 164 8.58 8.48 -9.51
CA ARG A 164 8.14 9.48 -10.50
C ARG A 164 8.07 10.90 -9.95
N ASP A 165 8.41 11.14 -8.68
CA ASP A 165 8.53 12.49 -8.14
C ASP A 165 9.79 13.17 -8.68
N ALA A 166 9.62 14.13 -9.59
CA ALA A 166 10.73 14.79 -10.29
C ALA A 166 11.69 15.57 -9.37
N HIS A 167 11.24 15.92 -8.16
CA HIS A 167 12.00 16.68 -7.17
C HIS A 167 12.67 15.79 -6.11
N HIS A 168 12.56 14.46 -6.21
CA HIS A 168 13.01 13.52 -5.17
C HIS A 168 13.87 12.40 -5.74
N ASP A 169 14.43 11.57 -4.85
CA ASP A 169 15.22 10.40 -5.25
C ASP A 169 14.40 9.50 -6.20
N PHE A 170 14.97 9.11 -7.33
CA PHE A 170 14.27 8.32 -8.35
C PHE A 170 14.46 6.82 -8.15
N VAL A 171 15.26 6.37 -7.17
CA VAL A 171 15.58 4.96 -6.91
C VAL A 171 14.64 4.37 -5.86
N PHE A 172 14.11 3.18 -6.11
CA PHE A 172 13.29 2.42 -5.15
C PHE A 172 14.17 1.42 -4.40
N PRO A 173 14.08 1.27 -3.07
CA PRO A 173 13.27 2.02 -2.09
C PRO A 173 13.71 3.49 -1.91
N GLN A 174 12.76 4.39 -1.59
CA GLN A 174 13.02 5.83 -1.42
C GLN A 174 12.97 6.29 0.05
N PRO A 175 13.82 7.28 0.44
CA PRO A 175 13.71 7.96 1.72
C PRO A 175 12.45 8.86 1.78
N PRO A 176 12.00 9.30 2.98
CA PRO A 176 10.93 10.30 3.10
C PRO A 176 11.35 11.66 2.52
N PHE A 177 10.39 12.52 2.21
CA PHE A 177 10.66 13.91 1.84
C PHE A 177 11.21 14.72 3.02
N ASP A 178 12.11 15.67 2.75
CA ASP A 178 12.53 16.67 3.73
C ASP A 178 11.49 17.81 3.81
N VAL A 179 10.46 17.60 4.63
CA VAL A 179 9.38 18.56 4.85
C VAL A 179 9.79 19.54 5.97
N GLN A 180 10.50 20.61 5.61
CA GLN A 180 10.89 21.65 6.57
C GLN A 180 9.76 22.65 6.83
N LEU A 181 8.82 22.27 7.70
CA LEU A 181 7.71 23.12 8.11
C LEU A 181 7.81 23.45 9.59
N HIS A 182 8.26 24.66 9.94
CA HIS A 182 8.51 25.05 11.33
C HIS A 182 7.24 25.07 12.19
N ASP A 183 6.10 25.48 11.63
CA ASP A 183 4.87 25.70 12.40
C ASP A 183 3.91 24.50 12.43
N VAL A 184 3.95 23.63 11.41
CA VAL A 184 3.03 22.47 11.26
C VAL A 184 3.73 21.12 11.17
N LYS A 185 4.97 21.03 11.67
CA LYS A 185 5.83 19.84 11.58
C LYS A 185 5.17 18.54 12.06
N HIS A 186 4.28 18.64 13.05
CA HIS A 186 3.61 17.47 13.62
C HIS A 186 2.33 17.08 12.87
N GLN A 187 1.86 17.90 11.94
CA GLN A 187 0.63 17.67 11.19
C GLN A 187 0.89 17.08 9.80
N ILE A 188 1.98 17.49 9.15
CA ILE A 188 2.38 17.00 7.83
C ILE A 188 3.66 16.19 8.00
N LEU A 189 3.55 14.87 7.81
CA LEU A 189 4.66 13.93 7.94
C LEU A 189 4.95 13.28 6.59
N SER A 190 6.18 12.80 6.40
CA SER A 190 6.54 11.99 5.25
C SER A 190 7.09 10.64 5.68
N LEU A 191 6.75 9.59 4.92
CA LEU A 191 7.17 8.21 5.10
C LEU A 191 8.08 7.78 3.94
N THR A 192 8.87 6.72 4.14
CA THR A 192 9.61 6.04 3.07
C THR A 192 8.68 5.42 2.03
N ASN A 193 9.22 5.04 0.87
CA ASN A 193 8.53 4.21 -0.11
C ASN A 193 9.32 2.92 -0.42
N PRO A 194 8.81 1.72 -0.06
CA PRO A 194 7.56 1.50 0.65
C PRO A 194 7.72 1.86 2.13
N GLY A 195 6.63 1.80 2.89
CA GLY A 195 6.68 2.10 4.32
C GLY A 195 5.51 1.52 5.10
N THR A 196 5.69 1.45 6.41
CA THR A 196 4.65 1.04 7.37
C THR A 196 4.52 2.07 8.48
N PHE A 197 3.30 2.37 8.90
CA PHE A 197 3.04 3.27 10.03
C PHE A 197 1.88 2.74 10.88
N ASN A 198 1.82 3.16 12.14
CA ASN A 198 0.71 2.86 13.03
C ASN A 198 -0.10 4.14 13.29
N ALA A 199 -1.42 4.07 13.15
CA ALA A 199 -2.34 5.16 13.46
C ALA A 199 -3.53 4.59 14.23
N ASN A 200 -3.76 5.10 15.45
CA ASN A 200 -4.79 4.58 16.35
C ASN A 200 -4.78 3.05 16.48
N GLU A 201 -3.58 2.48 16.68
CA GLU A 201 -3.34 1.03 16.80
C GLU A 201 -3.57 0.22 15.51
N VAL A 202 -3.97 0.86 14.40
CA VAL A 202 -4.10 0.24 13.08
C VAL A 202 -2.75 0.27 12.36
N ASN A 203 -2.23 -0.89 12.00
CA ASN A 203 -0.99 -1.02 11.22
C ASN A 203 -1.28 -0.90 9.72
N VAL A 204 -0.68 0.10 9.08
CA VAL A 204 -0.88 0.40 7.67
C VAL A 204 0.43 0.25 6.91
N GLY A 205 0.44 -0.60 5.87
CA GLY A 205 1.55 -0.72 4.92
C GLY A 205 1.19 -0.06 3.60
N CYS A 206 2.13 0.63 2.97
CA CYS A 206 1.90 1.29 1.69
C CYS A 206 3.14 1.23 0.78
N CYS A 207 2.89 1.15 -0.53
CA CYS A 207 3.91 1.14 -1.57
C CYS A 207 3.38 1.89 -2.79
N THR A 208 4.10 2.87 -3.31
CA THR A 208 3.64 3.67 -4.47
C THR A 208 3.98 3.06 -5.82
N VAL A 209 4.84 2.04 -5.84
CA VAL A 209 5.17 1.27 -7.05
C VAL A 209 3.97 0.42 -7.45
N ASP A 210 3.64 0.39 -8.74
CA ASP A 210 2.47 -0.33 -9.28
C ASP A 210 2.72 -1.86 -9.38
N ILE A 211 3.05 -2.47 -8.25
CA ILE A 211 3.34 -3.90 -8.13
C ILE A 211 2.16 -4.78 -8.57
N LEU A 212 0.92 -4.32 -8.33
CA LEU A 212 -0.28 -5.03 -8.77
C LEU A 212 -0.31 -5.18 -10.29
N LYS A 213 -0.04 -4.10 -11.04
CA LYS A 213 -0.01 -4.12 -12.49
C LYS A 213 1.18 -4.93 -13.01
N HIS A 214 2.36 -4.78 -12.40
CA HIS A 214 3.56 -5.52 -12.80
C HIS A 214 3.37 -7.03 -12.66
N ILE A 215 2.92 -7.50 -11.50
CA ILE A 215 2.62 -8.93 -11.30
C ILE A 215 1.55 -9.35 -12.29
N SER A 216 0.48 -8.57 -12.48
CA SER A 216 -0.61 -8.95 -13.41
C SER A 216 -0.16 -9.15 -14.85
N ALA A 217 0.91 -8.47 -15.29
CA ALA A 217 1.46 -8.57 -16.63
C ALA A 217 2.33 -9.84 -16.82
N GLU A 218 3.06 -10.25 -15.79
CA GLU A 218 3.95 -11.42 -15.79
C GLU A 218 3.24 -12.72 -15.38
N MET A 219 2.08 -12.60 -14.74
CA MET A 219 1.34 -13.72 -14.15
C MET A 219 0.85 -14.72 -15.20
N VAL A 220 1.40 -15.94 -15.18
CA VAL A 220 0.86 -17.05 -15.99
C VAL A 220 -0.21 -17.77 -15.18
N SER A 221 -1.48 -17.57 -15.56
CA SER A 221 -2.62 -18.22 -14.91
C SER A 221 -3.24 -19.31 -15.79
N ARG A 222 -3.34 -20.54 -15.28
CA ARG A 222 -4.26 -21.55 -15.84
C ARG A 222 -5.63 -21.32 -15.21
N LYS A 223 -6.57 -20.78 -15.99
CA LYS A 223 -7.97 -20.62 -15.55
C LYS A 223 -8.53 -21.98 -15.10
N PRO A 224 -9.17 -22.07 -13.93
CA PRO A 224 -9.92 -23.28 -13.58
C PRO A 224 -11.05 -23.49 -14.60
N ALA A 225 -11.33 -24.75 -14.92
CA ALA A 225 -12.39 -25.14 -15.86
C ALA A 225 -13.81 -24.75 -15.40
N ASP A 226 -13.96 -24.37 -14.13
CA ASP A 226 -15.25 -24.27 -13.44
C ASP A 226 -15.98 -22.92 -13.60
N GLY A 227 -15.49 -22.01 -14.44
CA GLY A 227 -16.22 -20.78 -14.83
C GLY A 227 -16.54 -19.79 -13.69
N LEU A 228 -16.02 -20.00 -12.47
CA LEU A 228 -16.26 -19.14 -11.32
C LEU A 228 -15.63 -17.74 -11.54
N PRO A 229 -16.30 -16.63 -11.16
CA PRO A 229 -15.76 -15.28 -11.30
C PRO A 229 -14.37 -15.15 -10.66
N TRP A 230 -13.40 -14.79 -11.49
CA TRP A 230 -12.00 -14.62 -11.10
C TRP A 230 -11.82 -13.30 -10.34
N ASP A 231 -11.67 -13.34 -9.02
CA ASP A 231 -11.26 -12.16 -8.24
C ASP A 231 -9.74 -11.96 -8.32
N GLY A 232 -9.26 -11.62 -9.51
CA GLY A 232 -7.83 -11.50 -9.79
C GLY A 232 -7.11 -10.48 -8.91
N ARG A 233 -7.82 -9.44 -8.45
CA ARG A 233 -7.25 -8.35 -7.65
C ARG A 233 -6.91 -8.84 -6.24
N SER A 234 -7.84 -9.56 -5.61
CA SER A 234 -7.60 -10.17 -4.28
C SER A 234 -6.48 -11.20 -4.35
N LYS A 235 -6.37 -11.97 -5.44
CA LYS A 235 -5.26 -12.92 -5.63
C LYS A 235 -3.91 -12.23 -5.80
N LEU A 236 -3.83 -11.16 -6.58
CA LEU A 236 -2.61 -10.37 -6.75
C LEU A 236 -2.13 -9.81 -5.40
N ALA A 237 -3.05 -9.23 -4.63
CA ALA A 237 -2.72 -8.66 -3.34
C ALA A 237 -2.35 -9.74 -2.29
N ASN A 238 -3.03 -10.88 -2.30
CA ASN A 238 -2.66 -12.03 -1.47
C ASN A 238 -1.25 -12.52 -1.77
N HIS A 239 -0.86 -12.58 -3.05
CA HIS A 239 0.48 -12.99 -3.44
C HIS A 239 1.55 -12.06 -2.82
N ILE A 240 1.34 -10.73 -2.85
CA ILE A 240 2.28 -9.76 -2.26
C ILE A 240 2.49 -10.03 -0.77
N ILE A 241 1.41 -10.21 -0.01
CA ILE A 241 1.51 -10.48 1.43
C ILE A 241 2.12 -11.86 1.71
N ALA A 242 1.75 -12.88 0.91
CA ALA A 242 2.29 -14.23 1.04
C ALA A 242 3.81 -14.28 0.82
N GLN A 243 4.33 -13.46 -0.10
CA GLN A 243 5.76 -13.30 -0.35
C GLN A 243 6.47 -12.39 0.67
N ARG A 244 5.72 -11.77 1.60
CA ARG A 244 6.23 -10.85 2.64
C ARG A 244 7.16 -9.77 2.10
N SER A 245 6.87 -9.27 0.91
CA SER A 245 7.65 -8.21 0.28
C SER A 245 6.72 -7.24 -0.41
N PHE A 246 6.98 -5.94 -0.29
CA PHE A 246 6.28 -4.89 -1.05
C PHE A 246 6.56 -4.99 -2.55
N TYR A 247 7.61 -5.70 -2.96
CA TYR A 247 7.94 -5.94 -4.36
C TYR A 247 8.57 -7.33 -4.54
N PRO A 248 7.75 -8.40 -4.67
CA PRO A 248 8.24 -9.77 -4.80
C PRO A 248 8.69 -10.14 -6.22
N LEU A 249 8.29 -9.38 -7.24
CA LEU A 249 8.58 -9.67 -8.63
C LEU A 249 10.08 -9.53 -8.94
N TYR A 250 10.71 -10.54 -9.53
CA TYR A 250 12.09 -10.45 -9.99
C TYR A 250 12.35 -11.19 -11.31
N PRO A 251 13.07 -10.60 -12.28
CA PRO A 251 13.62 -9.24 -12.28
C PRO A 251 12.55 -8.16 -12.15
N PRO A 252 12.87 -6.98 -11.58
CA PRO A 252 11.92 -5.88 -11.52
C PRO A 252 11.50 -5.48 -12.94
N ALA A 253 10.27 -4.99 -13.08
CA ALA A 253 9.81 -4.40 -14.34
C ALA A 253 10.76 -3.28 -14.78
N ASP A 254 10.98 -3.13 -16.09
CA ASP A 254 11.98 -2.20 -16.66
C ASP A 254 11.87 -0.75 -16.15
N VAL A 255 10.66 -0.34 -15.76
CA VAL A 255 10.34 1.00 -15.24
C VAL A 255 10.66 1.19 -13.76
N VAL A 256 11.08 0.14 -13.04
CA VAL A 256 11.35 0.17 -11.61
C VAL A 256 12.86 0.16 -11.34
N PRO A 257 13.45 1.32 -11.00
CA PRO A 257 14.86 1.41 -10.64
C PRO A 257 15.08 0.88 -9.22
N LEU A 258 15.14 -0.44 -9.07
CA LEU A 258 15.27 -1.12 -7.77
C LEU A 258 16.73 -1.24 -7.32
N ASP A 259 17.07 -0.66 -6.16
CA ASP A 259 18.31 -0.91 -5.43
C ASP A 259 18.19 -2.17 -4.56
N LEU A 260 18.82 -3.25 -5.02
CA LEU A 260 18.83 -4.53 -4.33
C LEU A 260 19.63 -4.52 -3.02
N SER A 261 20.50 -3.53 -2.79
CA SER A 261 21.28 -3.42 -1.55
C SER A 261 20.42 -3.06 -0.34
N LEU A 262 19.36 -2.27 -0.56
CA LEU A 262 18.41 -1.84 0.47
C LEU A 262 17.19 -2.76 0.57
N ALA A 263 16.96 -3.59 -0.45
CA ALA A 263 15.77 -4.42 -0.59
C ALA A 263 15.46 -5.35 0.61
N PRO A 264 16.44 -6.05 1.24
CA PRO A 264 16.16 -6.99 2.33
C PRO A 264 15.50 -6.34 3.54
N GLU A 265 15.84 -5.08 3.84
CA GLU A 265 15.30 -4.36 4.99
C GLU A 265 14.08 -3.53 4.61
N ALA A 266 14.15 -2.79 3.50
CA ALA A 266 13.13 -1.82 3.14
C ALA A 266 11.90 -2.44 2.46
N LEU A 267 12.01 -3.58 1.79
CA LEU A 267 10.86 -4.22 1.12
C LEU A 267 10.14 -5.22 2.00
N ASN A 268 10.73 -5.65 3.12
CA ASN A 268 10.19 -6.71 3.95
C ASN A 268 8.88 -6.32 4.65
N ILE A 269 7.86 -7.16 4.52
CA ILE A 269 6.61 -7.06 5.27
C ILE A 269 6.74 -7.94 6.51
N SER A 270 7.26 -7.37 7.59
CA SER A 270 7.57 -8.09 8.84
C SER A 270 6.34 -8.73 9.49
N SER A 271 5.20 -8.05 9.42
CA SER A 271 3.90 -8.53 9.89
C SER A 271 2.82 -8.13 8.88
N VAL A 272 1.75 -8.92 8.80
CA VAL A 272 0.61 -8.59 7.94
C VAL A 272 -0.01 -7.29 8.47
N PRO A 273 -0.12 -6.23 7.64
CA PRO A 273 -0.76 -5.00 8.07
C PRO A 273 -2.29 -5.16 8.11
N ASP A 274 -2.95 -4.39 8.96
CA ASP A 274 -4.42 -4.30 8.98
C ASP A 274 -4.94 -3.70 7.67
N ILE A 275 -4.20 -2.75 7.10
CA ILE A 275 -4.53 -2.08 5.83
C ILE A 275 -3.28 -2.06 4.94
N LEU A 276 -3.43 -2.53 3.70
CA LEU A 276 -2.38 -2.50 2.67
C LEU A 276 -2.80 -1.58 1.52
N ILE A 277 -2.10 -0.47 1.33
CA ILE A 277 -2.40 0.53 0.30
C ILE A 277 -1.44 0.34 -0.89
N LEU A 278 -2.01 -0.04 -2.04
CA LEU A 278 -1.29 -0.32 -3.28
C LEU A 278 -1.94 0.43 -4.45
N PRO A 279 -1.57 1.70 -4.69
CA PRO A 279 -2.03 2.44 -5.84
C PRO A 279 -1.63 1.78 -7.16
N SER A 280 -2.58 1.68 -8.08
CA SER A 280 -2.39 1.03 -9.36
C SER A 280 -3.23 1.68 -10.45
N ASP A 281 -2.78 1.59 -11.70
CA ASP A 281 -3.59 2.00 -12.86
C ASP A 281 -4.76 1.04 -13.12
N LEU A 282 -4.77 -0.13 -12.49
CA LEU A 282 -5.93 -1.03 -12.46
C LEU A 282 -7.16 -0.31 -11.88
N ALA A 283 -8.35 -0.84 -12.17
CA ALA A 283 -9.59 -0.29 -11.62
C ALA A 283 -9.52 -0.24 -10.08
N PRO A 284 -9.89 0.89 -9.44
CA PRO A 284 -9.85 1.04 -7.99
C PRO A 284 -10.64 -0.07 -7.29
N PHE A 285 -10.19 -0.48 -6.11
CA PHE A 285 -10.87 -1.50 -5.32
C PHE A 285 -10.52 -1.41 -3.84
N VAL A 286 -11.43 -1.93 -3.01
CA VAL A 286 -11.19 -2.22 -1.60
C VAL A 286 -11.61 -3.67 -1.35
N LYS A 287 -10.70 -4.49 -0.83
CA LYS A 287 -10.90 -5.94 -0.67
C LYS A 287 -10.35 -6.43 0.65
N VAL A 288 -11.14 -7.22 1.38
CA VAL A 288 -10.66 -7.97 2.53
C VAL A 288 -9.95 -9.22 2.04
N LEU A 289 -8.70 -9.35 2.41
CA LEU A 289 -7.83 -10.49 2.15
C LEU A 289 -7.87 -11.42 3.36
N CYS A 290 -8.01 -12.72 3.11
CA CYS A 290 -7.90 -13.77 4.13
C CYS A 290 -6.63 -14.57 3.86
N LEU A 291 -5.78 -14.69 4.88
CA LEU A 291 -4.48 -15.36 4.81
C LEU A 291 -4.45 -16.53 5.82
N GLY A 292 -4.17 -17.74 5.33
CA GLY A 292 -4.10 -18.97 6.13
C GLY A 292 -4.85 -20.15 5.51
N GLU A 293 -4.38 -21.38 5.76
CA GLU A 293 -4.99 -22.63 5.25
C GLU A 293 -5.99 -23.27 6.23
N SER A 294 -6.16 -22.73 7.44
CA SER A 294 -7.10 -23.32 8.39
C SER A 294 -8.55 -23.08 7.95
N ASN A 295 -9.33 -24.17 7.92
CA ASN A 295 -10.79 -24.13 7.74
C ASN A 295 -11.50 -23.42 8.91
N ASP A 296 -10.77 -23.11 9.97
CA ASP A 296 -11.24 -22.35 11.12
C ASP A 296 -11.15 -20.85 10.84
N VAL A 297 -12.30 -20.26 10.55
CA VAL A 297 -12.50 -18.85 10.18
C VAL A 297 -11.97 -17.87 11.25
N GLU A 298 -11.79 -18.34 12.48
CA GLU A 298 -11.30 -17.57 13.62
C GLU A 298 -9.77 -17.39 13.64
N GLU A 299 -9.00 -18.24 12.95
CA GLU A 299 -7.53 -18.16 12.94
C GLU A 299 -6.94 -17.47 11.70
N GLN A 300 -7.77 -17.09 10.73
CA GLN A 300 -7.31 -16.44 9.50
C GLN A 300 -6.92 -14.99 9.76
N VAL A 301 -5.68 -14.64 9.42
CA VAL A 301 -5.22 -13.26 9.46
C VAL A 301 -5.87 -12.48 8.32
N LYS A 302 -6.45 -11.32 8.63
CA LYS A 302 -7.19 -10.50 7.68
C LYS A 302 -6.45 -9.20 7.40
N CYS A 303 -6.49 -8.74 6.16
CA CYS A 303 -5.89 -7.49 5.73
C CYS A 303 -6.85 -6.76 4.77
N LEU A 304 -7.04 -5.46 4.93
CA LEU A 304 -7.82 -4.65 4.01
C LEU A 304 -6.89 -4.09 2.91
N CYS A 305 -6.95 -4.66 1.71
CA CYS A 305 -6.21 -4.14 0.57
C CYS A 305 -6.98 -3.02 -0.13
N VAL A 306 -6.31 -1.88 -0.34
CA VAL A 306 -6.86 -0.66 -0.93
C VAL A 306 -6.04 -0.25 -2.15
N ASN A 307 -6.66 -0.27 -3.32
CA ASN A 307 -6.17 0.47 -4.49
C ASN A 307 -7.05 1.73 -4.67
N PRO A 308 -6.57 2.93 -4.30
CA PRO A 308 -7.34 4.16 -4.46
C PRO A 308 -7.51 4.58 -5.93
N GLY A 309 -6.75 3.98 -6.85
CA GLY A 309 -6.61 4.48 -8.21
C GLY A 309 -5.65 5.67 -8.30
N ARG A 310 -5.87 6.51 -9.30
CA ARG A 310 -5.10 7.73 -9.56
C ARG A 310 -6.05 8.91 -9.40
N LEU A 311 -5.62 9.97 -8.72
CA LEU A 311 -6.45 11.16 -8.47
C LEU A 311 -6.73 11.95 -9.74
N SER A 312 -5.82 11.92 -10.71
CA SER A 312 -6.05 12.37 -12.09
C SER A 312 -5.74 11.26 -13.10
N LYS A 313 -6.47 11.25 -14.21
CA LYS A 313 -6.24 10.35 -15.34
C LYS A 313 -6.36 11.14 -16.64
N GLY A 314 -5.20 11.52 -17.20
CA GLY A 314 -5.15 12.33 -18.41
C GLY A 314 -5.68 13.74 -18.14
N ASP A 315 -6.70 14.13 -18.89
CA ASP A 315 -7.38 15.44 -18.82
C ASP A 315 -8.56 15.47 -17.83
N LYS A 316 -8.73 14.42 -17.02
CA LYS A 316 -9.88 14.26 -16.11
C LYS A 316 -9.48 13.97 -14.69
N GLY A 317 -10.40 14.31 -13.78
CA GLY A 317 -10.46 13.78 -12.43
C GLY A 317 -10.52 12.25 -12.43
N GLY A 318 -9.88 11.65 -11.42
CA GLY A 318 -9.83 10.22 -11.19
C GLY A 318 -10.55 9.84 -9.89
N TYR A 319 -9.86 9.09 -9.03
CA TYR A 319 -10.48 8.48 -7.85
C TYR A 319 -9.61 8.64 -6.60
N PHE A 320 -10.27 8.62 -5.45
CA PHE A 320 -9.68 8.43 -4.13
C PHE A 320 -10.58 7.53 -3.28
N VAL A 321 -10.12 7.15 -2.09
CA VAL A 321 -10.88 6.31 -1.15
C VAL A 321 -11.12 7.04 0.16
N GLU A 322 -12.36 7.05 0.62
CA GLU A 322 -12.74 7.38 1.99
C GLU A 322 -12.90 6.05 2.77
N LEU A 323 -12.16 5.87 3.85
CA LEU A 323 -12.09 4.63 4.62
C LEU A 323 -12.32 4.92 6.10
N ASN A 324 -13.28 4.24 6.72
CA ASN A 324 -13.47 4.22 8.17
C ASN A 324 -13.21 2.80 8.68
N TYR A 325 -12.06 2.63 9.33
CA TYR A 325 -11.68 1.40 9.98
C TYR A 325 -12.31 1.33 11.36
N GLN A 326 -12.89 0.18 11.72
CA GLN A 326 -13.57 -0.05 13.00
C GLN A 326 -13.21 -1.44 13.54
N GLY A 327 -12.16 -1.56 14.33
CA GLY A 327 -11.72 -2.78 15.03
C GLY A 327 -11.12 -3.88 14.15
N SER A 328 -11.71 -4.14 12.97
CA SER A 328 -11.25 -5.18 12.05
C SER A 328 -11.47 -4.81 10.58
N PRO A 329 -10.74 -5.43 9.64
CA PRO A 329 -10.96 -5.25 8.20
C PRO A 329 -12.39 -5.56 7.71
N GLN A 330 -13.15 -6.40 8.42
CA GLN A 330 -14.49 -6.85 7.99
C GLN A 330 -15.61 -5.90 8.40
N THR A 331 -15.43 -5.23 9.53
CA THR A 331 -16.35 -4.23 10.08
C THR A 331 -16.07 -2.83 9.54
N SER A 332 -14.96 -2.66 8.83
CA SER A 332 -14.56 -1.40 8.18
C SER A 332 -15.48 -1.04 7.01
N SER A 333 -15.75 0.26 6.83
CA SER A 333 -16.50 0.79 5.69
C SER A 333 -15.60 1.61 4.78
N ALA A 334 -15.68 1.40 3.47
CA ALA A 334 -14.88 2.12 2.49
C ALA A 334 -15.72 2.52 1.28
N SER A 335 -15.48 3.71 0.75
CA SER A 335 -16.10 4.20 -0.47
C SER A 335 -15.04 4.72 -1.44
N ILE A 336 -15.18 4.35 -2.72
CA ILE A 336 -14.36 4.87 -3.81
C ILE A 336 -15.11 6.08 -4.35
N VAL A 337 -14.48 7.25 -4.28
CA VAL A 337 -15.06 8.53 -4.66
C VAL A 337 -14.37 9.02 -5.93
N ASN A 338 -15.17 9.54 -6.87
CA ASN A 338 -14.67 10.22 -8.06
C ASN A 338 -14.57 11.71 -7.76
N ILE A 339 -13.52 12.36 -8.25
CA ILE A 339 -13.25 13.77 -8.02
C ILE A 339 -13.92 14.69 -9.04
#